data_AF-A0A252DXP2-F1
#
_entry.id   AF-A0A252DXP2-F1
#
_cell.length_a   1.000
_cell.length_b   1.000
_cell.length_c   1.000
_cell.angle_alpha   90.00
_cell.angle_beta   90.00
_cell.angle_gamma   90.00
#
_symmetry.space_group_name_H-M   'P 1'
#
loop_
_entity.id
_entity.type
_entity.pdbx_description
1 polymer ?
#
loop_
_entity_poly.entity_id
_entity_poly.type
_entity_poly.pdbx_seq_one_letter_code
_entity_poly.pdbx_strand_id
1 'polypeptide(L)'
;MPIKSPLAWQNGKVYLFQGTNYIRYDFQSGALGQAALPIAPTNWPGLRATAPDVAINWGFGKVYLFYGDEYVKFDIGLNKVEPEYLPPNPPTKIAGRWPGLPNDWTTTKIDAAVNWGNGKVYFFRGPEYLRYDITFDRADPDYPKAIASNWNGVWPADLDGVLYQGGTKAYFFKGDEYRRYDLESDRVDESGLISQLVLDLVPSGIWTAARDLTVNQANSVMGYLIENGKSTLSATQTPYVGSWKTGITSPSPTTRVVVKRANINGINFIYKDDATAVLINNVDQRMLIALYRLARWVNASKPDIQAIRHLGIGSESDPPTDSHNQGRAIDFSGIDGTVDGVLFERKVVRDWGNKPVISGVSLWLDPVADPLAYSLFQTVFRFGTFECECNGIGSANRCPPKDIGDVGGFVIHPDYIDVLGDNLRSHHQDHIHMQVGATRI
;
A
#
# COMPACT_ATOMS: atom_id res chain seq x y z
N MET A 1 -7.33 -29.84 6.10
CA MET A 1 -7.11 -29.03 7.32
C MET A 1 -7.56 -27.62 7.00
N PRO A 2 -8.10 -26.85 7.95
CA PRO A 2 -8.48 -25.47 7.68
C PRO A 2 -7.24 -24.66 7.31
N ILE A 3 -7.40 -23.73 6.37
CA ILE A 3 -6.39 -22.70 6.09
C ILE A 3 -6.33 -21.78 7.29
N LYS A 4 -5.14 -21.60 7.89
CA LYS A 4 -4.94 -20.71 9.04
C LYS A 4 -4.51 -19.30 8.65
N SER A 5 -3.71 -19.16 7.61
CA SER A 5 -3.19 -17.84 7.24
C SER A 5 -2.89 -17.78 5.75
N PRO A 6 -3.69 -17.04 4.98
CA PRO A 6 -3.37 -16.68 3.61
C PRO A 6 -2.33 -15.56 3.57
N LEU A 7 -1.47 -15.57 2.54
CA LEU A 7 -0.46 -14.54 2.34
C LEU A 7 -0.21 -14.31 0.84
N ALA A 8 -0.57 -13.12 0.37
CA ALA A 8 -0.19 -12.66 -0.96
C ALA A 8 1.24 -12.08 -0.91
N TRP A 9 2.09 -12.53 -1.84
CA TRP A 9 3.52 -12.24 -1.81
C TRP A 9 3.98 -11.53 -3.08
N GLN A 10 5.02 -10.71 -2.94
CA GLN A 10 5.57 -9.87 -4.01
C GLN A 10 6.24 -10.64 -5.17
N ASN A 11 6.33 -11.96 -5.09
CA ASN A 11 6.84 -12.83 -6.17
C ASN A 11 5.71 -13.36 -7.07
N GLY A 12 4.50 -12.79 -6.97
CA GLY A 12 3.36 -13.20 -7.77
C GLY A 12 2.69 -14.48 -7.28
N LYS A 13 2.86 -14.85 -6.00
CA LYS A 13 2.30 -16.08 -5.42
C LYS A 13 1.44 -15.80 -4.22
N VAL A 14 0.46 -16.67 -4.00
CA VAL A 14 -0.27 -16.79 -2.73
C VAL A 14 0.21 -18.02 -1.99
N TYR A 15 0.35 -17.90 -0.68
CA TYR A 15 0.67 -18.97 0.25
C TYR A 15 -0.48 -19.15 1.22
N LEU A 16 -1.07 -20.35 1.28
CA LEU A 16 -2.11 -20.70 2.25
C LEU A 16 -1.51 -21.67 3.26
N PHE A 17 -1.20 -21.20 4.46
CA PHE A 17 -0.60 -22.01 5.52
C PHE A 17 -1.66 -22.86 6.24
N GLN A 18 -1.35 -24.13 6.50
CA GLN A 18 -2.22 -25.07 7.22
C GLN A 18 -1.41 -26.18 7.91
N GLY A 19 -1.70 -26.45 9.19
CA GLY A 19 -0.99 -27.48 9.95
C GLY A 19 0.52 -27.22 9.97
N THR A 20 1.32 -28.08 9.34
CA THR A 20 2.79 -27.91 9.20
C THR A 20 3.24 -27.60 7.77
N ASN A 21 2.29 -27.34 6.87
CA ASN A 21 2.54 -27.16 5.45
C ASN A 21 1.89 -25.88 4.92
N TYR A 22 2.18 -25.54 3.66
CA TYR A 22 1.44 -24.54 2.91
C TYR A 22 1.10 -25.03 1.50
N ILE A 23 0.10 -24.39 0.93
CA ILE A 23 -0.32 -24.53 -0.46
C ILE A 23 0.06 -23.24 -1.20
N ARG A 24 0.50 -23.36 -2.45
CA ARG A 24 0.92 -22.21 -3.27
C ARG A 24 0.08 -22.07 -4.53
N TYR A 25 -0.49 -20.88 -4.74
CA TYR A 25 -1.17 -20.47 -5.97
C TYR A 25 -0.34 -19.42 -6.73
N ASP A 26 -0.56 -19.34 -8.03
CA ASP A 26 0.03 -18.32 -8.91
C ASP A 26 -0.96 -17.19 -9.19
N PHE A 27 -0.50 -15.94 -9.15
CA PHE A 27 -1.35 -14.78 -9.42
C PHE A 27 -1.89 -14.74 -10.85
N GLN A 28 -1.12 -15.17 -11.84
CA GLN A 28 -1.43 -14.98 -13.25
C GLN A 28 -2.24 -16.13 -13.85
N SER A 29 -2.14 -17.33 -13.29
CA SER A 29 -3.00 -18.46 -13.67
C SER A 29 -4.17 -18.68 -12.73
N GLY A 30 -4.13 -18.12 -11.52
CA GLY A 30 -5.12 -18.38 -10.46
C GLY A 30 -5.10 -19.83 -9.95
N ALA A 31 -4.22 -20.66 -10.52
CA ALA A 31 -4.22 -22.09 -10.34
C ALA A 31 -3.30 -22.52 -9.19
N LEU A 32 -3.63 -23.66 -8.62
CA LEU A 32 -2.80 -24.37 -7.68
C LEU A 32 -1.47 -24.74 -8.37
N GLY A 33 -0.36 -24.22 -7.85
CA GLY A 33 0.98 -24.53 -8.35
C GLY A 33 1.63 -25.71 -7.64
N GLN A 34 1.67 -25.67 -6.30
CA GLN A 34 2.25 -26.72 -5.46
C GLN A 34 1.43 -26.88 -4.18
N ALA A 35 1.29 -28.12 -3.70
CA ALA A 35 0.56 -28.43 -2.47
C ALA A 35 1.46 -29.14 -1.46
N ALA A 36 1.11 -29.00 -0.17
CA ALA A 36 1.74 -29.69 0.96
C ALA A 36 3.26 -29.46 1.09
N LEU A 37 3.72 -28.23 0.87
CA LEU A 37 5.12 -27.86 1.09
C LEU A 37 5.38 -27.61 2.57
N PRO A 38 6.47 -28.15 3.17
CA PRO A 38 6.75 -27.95 4.59
C PRO A 38 7.06 -26.48 4.88
N ILE A 39 6.61 -25.95 6.02
CA ILE A 39 6.86 -24.54 6.38
C ILE A 39 8.34 -24.34 6.74
N ALA A 40 8.81 -25.06 7.75
CA ALA A 40 10.14 -24.96 8.31
C ALA A 40 10.84 -26.33 8.26
N PRO A 41 12.19 -26.39 8.30
CA PRO A 41 13.10 -25.25 8.49
C PRO A 41 13.55 -24.56 7.19
N THR A 42 13.27 -25.14 6.02
CA THR A 42 13.91 -24.72 4.76
C THR A 42 13.16 -23.65 3.98
N ASN A 43 11.83 -23.79 3.83
CA ASN A 43 11.06 -22.90 2.96
C ASN A 43 10.81 -21.53 3.59
N TRP A 44 10.69 -21.48 4.92
CA TRP A 44 10.53 -20.26 5.70
C TRP A 44 11.52 -20.26 6.89
N PRO A 45 12.80 -19.97 6.64
CA PRO A 45 13.83 -20.04 7.67
C PRO A 45 13.51 -19.19 8.90
N GLY A 46 13.57 -19.82 10.07
CA GLY A 46 13.28 -19.18 11.37
C GLY A 46 11.82 -19.20 11.79
N LEU A 47 10.87 -19.61 10.93
CA LEU A 47 9.49 -19.85 11.37
C LEU A 47 9.36 -21.13 12.20
N ARG A 48 8.26 -21.20 12.97
CA ARG A 48 7.84 -22.42 13.66
C ARG A 48 7.43 -23.49 12.62
N ALA A 49 7.49 -24.76 13.02
CA ALA A 49 7.04 -25.88 12.17
C ALA A 49 5.55 -25.84 11.85
N THR A 50 4.75 -25.19 12.70
CA THR A 50 3.31 -25.02 12.50
C THR A 50 2.99 -23.72 11.78
N ALA A 51 1.86 -23.71 11.07
CA ALA A 51 1.28 -22.54 10.43
C ALA A 51 1.06 -21.41 11.46
N PRO A 52 1.40 -20.16 11.10
CA PRO A 52 0.99 -19.01 11.89
C PRO A 52 -0.52 -18.87 11.86
N ASP A 53 -1.07 -18.28 12.92
CA ASP A 53 -2.49 -17.95 12.99
C ASP A 53 -2.81 -16.78 12.05
N VAL A 54 -1.85 -15.88 11.82
CA VAL A 54 -1.98 -14.76 10.87
C VAL A 54 -0.63 -14.50 10.21
N ALA A 55 -0.64 -14.19 8.91
CA ALA A 55 0.53 -13.69 8.18
C ALA A 55 0.15 -12.41 7.40
N ILE A 56 0.83 -11.30 7.68
CA ILE A 56 0.53 -9.99 7.10
C ILE A 56 1.73 -9.51 6.32
N ASN A 57 1.60 -9.38 5.01
CA ASN A 57 2.54 -8.60 4.23
C ASN A 57 2.39 -7.12 4.64
N TRP A 58 3.35 -6.60 5.40
CA TRP A 58 3.29 -5.25 5.95
C TRP A 58 3.56 -4.18 4.89
N GLY A 59 4.29 -4.54 3.84
CA GLY A 59 4.98 -3.57 3.00
C GLY A 59 6.40 -3.29 3.51
N PHE A 60 7.15 -2.52 2.72
CA PHE A 60 8.56 -2.21 3.00
C PHE A 60 9.41 -3.47 3.28
N GLY A 61 9.17 -4.56 2.55
CA GLY A 61 9.96 -5.79 2.65
C GLY A 61 9.80 -6.58 3.96
N LYS A 62 8.76 -6.32 4.75
CA LYS A 62 8.50 -7.02 6.03
C LYS A 62 7.19 -7.78 6.01
N VAL A 63 7.17 -8.92 6.72
CA VAL A 63 5.95 -9.70 7.00
C VAL A 63 5.87 -9.96 8.49
N TYR A 64 4.70 -9.74 9.08
CA TYR A 64 4.42 -10.09 10.47
C TYR A 64 3.67 -11.41 10.53
N LEU A 65 4.13 -12.34 11.37
CA LEU A 65 3.51 -13.65 11.54
C LEU A 65 3.18 -13.89 13.02
N PHE A 66 1.91 -14.15 13.30
CA PHE A 66 1.38 -14.25 14.67
C PHE A 66 1.15 -15.71 15.07
N TYR A 67 1.39 -16.00 16.35
CA TYR A 67 1.20 -17.30 16.98
C TYR A 67 0.67 -17.10 18.40
N GLY A 68 -0.63 -17.31 18.61
CA GLY A 68 -1.27 -17.01 19.89
C GLY A 68 -1.11 -15.53 20.26
N ASP A 69 -0.49 -15.26 21.41
CA ASP A 69 -0.23 -13.91 21.93
C ASP A 69 1.16 -13.35 21.54
N GLU A 70 1.83 -13.98 20.57
CA GLU A 70 3.19 -13.66 20.11
C GLU A 70 3.23 -13.39 18.61
N TYR A 71 4.29 -12.72 18.15
CA TYR A 71 4.57 -12.58 16.73
C TYR A 71 6.07 -12.56 16.43
N VAL A 72 6.40 -12.83 15.16
CA VAL A 72 7.74 -12.68 14.60
C VAL A 72 7.71 -11.79 13.35
N LYS A 73 8.83 -11.13 13.05
CA LYS A 73 9.00 -10.39 11.80
C LYS A 73 9.89 -11.17 10.83
N PHE A 74 9.40 -11.39 9.61
CA PHE A 74 10.16 -11.98 8.52
C PHE A 74 10.62 -10.88 7.57
N ASP A 75 11.92 -10.88 7.28
CA ASP A 75 12.51 -9.99 6.29
C ASP A 75 12.52 -10.68 4.93
N ILE A 76 11.83 -10.09 3.95
CA ILE A 76 11.71 -10.67 2.61
C ILE A 76 13.06 -10.64 1.87
N GLY A 77 13.87 -9.61 2.06
CA GLY A 77 15.18 -9.47 1.41
C GLY A 77 16.21 -10.44 1.96
N LEU A 78 16.16 -10.73 3.27
CA LEU A 78 17.02 -11.73 3.91
C LEU A 78 16.46 -13.15 3.80
N ASN A 79 15.19 -13.29 3.39
CA ASN A 79 14.47 -14.55 3.32
C ASN A 79 14.52 -15.37 4.62
N LYS A 80 14.32 -14.70 5.76
CA LYS A 80 14.31 -15.33 7.09
C LYS A 80 13.61 -14.45 8.12
N VAL A 81 13.23 -15.08 9.23
CA VAL A 81 12.86 -14.35 10.45
C VAL A 81 14.05 -13.52 10.95
N GLU A 82 13.75 -12.30 11.38
CA GLU A 82 14.72 -11.37 11.94
C GLU A 82 15.34 -11.92 13.24
N PRO A 83 16.67 -11.82 13.44
CA PRO A 83 17.36 -12.48 14.55
C PRO A 83 16.82 -12.15 15.95
N GLU A 84 16.35 -10.92 16.16
CA GLU A 84 15.78 -10.47 17.45
C GLU A 84 14.49 -11.19 17.84
N TYR A 85 13.80 -11.85 16.89
CA TYR A 85 12.59 -12.65 17.14
C TYR A 85 12.89 -14.15 17.31
N LEU A 86 14.17 -14.55 17.26
CA LEU A 86 14.61 -15.94 17.39
C LEU A 86 15.22 -16.23 18.76
N PRO A 87 15.16 -17.48 19.25
CA PRO A 87 15.91 -17.90 20.44
C PRO A 87 17.40 -17.56 20.32
N PRO A 88 18.07 -17.20 21.43
CA PRO A 88 17.60 -17.25 22.82
C PRO A 88 16.79 -16.03 23.28
N ASN A 89 16.43 -15.10 22.40
CA ASN A 89 15.63 -13.94 22.78
C ASN A 89 14.24 -14.37 23.29
N PRO A 90 13.67 -13.68 24.31
CA PRO A 90 12.31 -13.94 24.74
C PRO A 90 11.31 -13.76 23.58
N PRO A 91 10.25 -14.60 23.49
CA PRO A 91 9.21 -14.41 22.48
C PRO A 91 8.60 -13.01 22.55
N THR A 92 8.42 -12.39 21.38
CA THR A 92 7.85 -11.04 21.30
C THR A 92 6.33 -11.11 21.45
N LYS A 93 5.80 -10.57 22.54
CA LYS A 93 4.36 -10.47 22.80
C LYS A 93 3.68 -9.40 21.96
N ILE A 94 2.41 -9.63 21.62
CA ILE A 94 1.54 -8.63 20.97
C ILE A 94 1.27 -7.47 21.95
N ALA A 95 1.02 -7.80 23.22
CA ALA A 95 0.69 -6.83 24.25
C ALA A 95 1.75 -5.72 24.37
N GLY A 96 1.30 -4.46 24.31
CA GLY A 96 2.16 -3.28 24.42
C GLY A 96 2.96 -2.94 23.15
N ARG A 97 2.82 -3.68 22.04
CA ARG A 97 3.55 -3.43 20.78
C ARG A 97 2.67 -3.11 19.58
N TRP A 98 1.36 -3.18 19.76
CA TRP A 98 0.36 -2.87 18.74
C TRP A 98 -0.61 -1.82 19.29
N PRO A 99 -0.26 -0.53 19.22
CA PRO A 99 -1.06 0.54 19.81
C PRO A 99 -2.51 0.53 19.33
N GLY A 100 -3.45 0.76 20.24
CA GLY A 100 -4.88 0.77 19.94
C GLY A 100 -5.54 -0.60 19.80
N LEU A 101 -4.80 -1.72 19.84
CA LEU A 101 -5.45 -3.04 20.00
C LEU A 101 -5.99 -3.18 21.44
N PRO A 102 -7.24 -3.65 21.62
CA PRO A 102 -7.78 -3.95 22.95
C PRO A 102 -6.98 -5.05 23.66
N ASN A 103 -6.88 -4.97 24.99
CA ASN A 103 -6.04 -5.89 25.78
C ASN A 103 -6.34 -7.37 25.50
N ASP A 104 -7.61 -7.75 25.39
CA ASP A 104 -8.05 -9.12 25.15
C ASP A 104 -7.66 -9.63 23.75
N TRP A 105 -7.50 -8.74 22.77
CA TRP A 105 -6.96 -9.05 21.44
C TRP A 105 -5.44 -9.29 21.45
N THR A 106 -4.74 -8.87 22.50
CA THR A 106 -3.28 -9.01 22.61
C THR A 106 -2.81 -10.20 23.44
N THR A 107 -3.72 -10.83 24.20
CA THR A 107 -3.42 -11.96 25.09
C THR A 107 -3.91 -13.30 24.57
N THR A 108 -4.52 -13.33 23.38
CA THR A 108 -5.04 -14.54 22.74
C THR A 108 -4.78 -14.48 21.24
N LYS A 109 -5.06 -15.59 20.52
CA LYS A 109 -4.90 -15.62 19.06
C LYS A 109 -5.78 -14.56 18.38
N ILE A 110 -5.23 -13.99 17.30
CA ILE A 110 -5.98 -13.29 16.26
C ILE A 110 -6.46 -14.34 15.27
N ASP A 111 -7.70 -14.24 14.80
CA ASP A 111 -8.30 -15.26 13.94
C ASP A 111 -7.90 -15.09 12.47
N ALA A 112 -7.91 -13.86 11.97
CA ALA A 112 -7.42 -13.53 10.64
C ALA A 112 -6.91 -12.09 10.58
N ALA A 113 -6.03 -11.78 9.62
CA ALA A 113 -5.78 -10.39 9.25
C ALA A 113 -5.34 -10.27 7.80
N VAL A 114 -5.52 -9.08 7.24
CA VAL A 114 -5.16 -8.78 5.86
C VAL A 114 -4.71 -7.32 5.71
N ASN A 115 -3.61 -7.10 5.00
CA ASN A 115 -3.29 -5.78 4.49
C ASN A 115 -4.17 -5.50 3.28
N TRP A 116 -4.97 -4.43 3.34
CA TRP A 116 -5.95 -4.12 2.30
C TRP A 116 -5.36 -3.32 1.12
N GLY A 117 -4.04 -3.06 1.14
CA GLY A 117 -3.31 -2.38 0.07
C GLY A 117 -3.66 -0.90 -0.06
N ASN A 118 -4.21 -0.31 1.00
CA ASN A 118 -4.62 1.10 1.09
C ASN A 118 -4.05 1.77 2.35
N GLY A 119 -2.95 1.25 2.91
CA GLY A 119 -2.39 1.74 4.16
C GLY A 119 -3.06 1.24 5.43
N LYS A 120 -4.08 0.38 5.31
CA LYS A 120 -4.78 -0.20 6.45
C LYS A 120 -4.61 -1.72 6.49
N VAL A 121 -4.51 -2.25 7.70
CA VAL A 121 -4.55 -3.67 8.00
C VAL A 121 -5.85 -3.96 8.76
N TYR A 122 -6.58 -4.99 8.37
CA TYR A 122 -7.82 -5.38 9.02
C TYR A 122 -7.57 -6.66 9.80
N PHE A 123 -7.77 -6.62 11.10
CA PHE A 123 -7.68 -7.75 12.02
C PHE A 123 -9.08 -8.25 12.36
N PHE A 124 -9.26 -9.55 12.47
CA PHE A 124 -10.53 -10.21 12.79
C PHE A 124 -10.35 -11.13 14.00
N ARG A 125 -11.34 -11.12 14.90
CA ARG A 125 -11.37 -11.99 16.08
C ARG A 125 -12.79 -12.18 16.57
N GLY A 126 -13.22 -13.42 16.72
CA GLY A 126 -14.60 -13.75 17.08
C GLY A 126 -15.58 -13.04 16.14
N PRO A 127 -16.61 -12.33 16.65
CA PRO A 127 -17.59 -11.62 15.83
C PRO A 127 -17.17 -10.20 15.39
N GLU A 128 -15.92 -9.82 15.65
CA GLU A 128 -15.45 -8.45 15.54
C GLU A 128 -14.26 -8.31 14.58
N TYR A 129 -14.08 -7.10 14.07
CA TYR A 129 -12.90 -6.71 13.31
C TYR A 129 -12.39 -5.34 13.75
N LEU A 130 -11.09 -5.09 13.54
CA LEU A 130 -10.40 -3.85 13.83
C LEU A 130 -9.63 -3.40 12.59
N ARG A 131 -9.60 -2.09 12.33
CA ARG A 131 -8.78 -1.49 11.29
C ARG A 131 -7.57 -0.79 11.91
N TYR A 132 -6.37 -1.17 11.48
CA TYR A 132 -5.10 -0.65 11.93
C TYR A 132 -4.49 0.24 10.84
N ASP A 133 -4.07 1.43 11.22
CA ASP A 133 -3.43 2.40 10.35
C ASP A 133 -1.90 2.25 10.37
N ILE A 134 -1.33 1.89 9.22
CA ILE A 134 0.13 1.80 9.04
C ILE A 134 0.78 3.19 9.17
N THR A 135 0.07 4.26 8.83
CA THR A 135 0.53 5.65 8.89
C THR A 135 0.88 6.07 10.31
N PHE A 136 -0.06 5.85 11.22
CA PHE A 136 0.04 6.27 12.62
C PHE A 136 0.45 5.14 13.56
N ASP A 137 0.72 3.95 13.02
CA ASP A 137 1.07 2.73 13.76
C ASP A 137 0.12 2.47 14.94
N ARG A 138 -1.18 2.49 14.66
CA ARG A 138 -2.22 2.23 15.67
C ARG A 138 -3.54 1.79 15.06
N ALA A 139 -4.39 1.16 15.87
CA ALA A 139 -5.81 1.01 15.53
C ALA A 139 -6.48 2.38 15.28
N ASP A 140 -7.33 2.43 14.27
CA ASP A 140 -8.23 3.56 14.08
C ASP A 140 -9.17 3.70 15.31
N PRO A 141 -9.61 4.92 15.65
CA PRO A 141 -10.64 5.13 16.67
C PRO A 141 -11.94 4.36 16.35
N ASP A 142 -12.74 4.11 17.39
CA ASP A 142 -14.06 3.46 17.32
C ASP A 142 -14.05 2.00 16.85
N TYR A 143 -12.90 1.33 16.93
CA TYR A 143 -12.75 -0.11 16.75
C TYR A 143 -12.55 -0.82 18.11
N PRO A 144 -12.93 -2.11 18.23
CA PRO A 144 -13.43 -2.99 17.18
C PRO A 144 -14.90 -2.73 16.78
N LYS A 145 -15.30 -3.26 15.62
CA LYS A 145 -16.66 -3.21 15.07
C LYS A 145 -17.16 -4.60 14.71
N ALA A 146 -18.47 -4.80 14.65
CA ALA A 146 -19.06 -6.09 14.29
C ALA A 146 -18.80 -6.45 12.81
N ILE A 147 -18.43 -7.70 12.56
CA ILE A 147 -18.25 -8.23 11.19
C ILE A 147 -19.58 -8.21 10.44
N ALA A 148 -20.64 -8.71 11.08
CA ALA A 148 -21.95 -8.94 10.48
C ALA A 148 -22.58 -7.70 9.80
N SER A 149 -22.31 -6.49 10.30
CA SER A 149 -22.88 -5.25 9.78
C SER A 149 -21.95 -4.47 8.84
N ASN A 150 -20.70 -4.90 8.68
CA ASN A 150 -19.67 -4.14 7.95
C ASN A 150 -18.99 -4.94 6.83
N TRP A 151 -19.17 -6.27 6.79
CA TRP A 151 -18.61 -7.14 5.76
C TRP A 151 -19.74 -7.95 5.11
N ASN A 152 -20.39 -7.34 4.12
CA ASN A 152 -21.65 -7.84 3.58
C ASN A 152 -21.52 -9.26 3.02
N GLY A 153 -22.21 -10.20 3.63
CA GLY A 153 -22.21 -11.61 3.22
C GLY A 153 -21.00 -12.41 3.68
N VAL A 154 -20.04 -11.85 4.44
CA VAL A 154 -18.99 -12.62 5.12
C VAL A 154 -19.60 -13.36 6.33
N TRP A 155 -18.98 -14.46 6.80
CA TRP A 155 -19.43 -15.10 8.04
C TRP A 155 -19.35 -14.12 9.21
N PRO A 156 -20.32 -14.13 10.14
CA PRO A 156 -20.41 -13.11 11.19
C PRO A 156 -19.35 -13.26 12.28
N ALA A 157 -18.63 -14.38 12.33
CA ALA A 157 -17.59 -14.65 13.33
C ALA A 157 -16.65 -15.79 12.89
N ASP A 158 -15.52 -15.93 13.61
CA ASP A 158 -14.58 -17.05 13.57
C ASP A 158 -14.08 -17.37 12.15
N LEU A 159 -13.48 -16.37 11.51
CA LEU A 159 -12.81 -16.54 10.22
C LEU A 159 -11.49 -17.26 10.44
N ASP A 160 -11.14 -18.21 9.57
CA ASP A 160 -9.83 -18.87 9.64
C ASP A 160 -8.76 -18.13 8.83
N GLY A 161 -9.15 -17.20 7.94
CA GLY A 161 -8.19 -16.45 7.14
C GLY A 161 -8.85 -15.47 6.19
N VAL A 162 -8.09 -14.45 5.78
CA VAL A 162 -8.49 -13.50 4.73
C VAL A 162 -7.33 -13.28 3.76
N LEU A 163 -7.61 -13.35 2.46
CA LEU A 163 -6.65 -13.12 1.39
C LEU A 163 -7.07 -11.91 0.57
N TYR A 164 -6.14 -10.98 0.37
CA TYR A 164 -6.27 -9.92 -0.63
C TYR A 164 -5.01 -9.87 -1.50
N GLN A 165 -5.20 -10.03 -2.81
CA GLN A 165 -4.09 -10.11 -3.77
C GLN A 165 -3.78 -8.78 -4.47
N GLY A 166 -4.41 -7.66 -4.10
CA GLY A 166 -4.16 -6.35 -4.72
C GLY A 166 -5.06 -6.02 -5.93
N GLY A 167 -6.06 -6.85 -6.21
CA GLY A 167 -7.06 -6.67 -7.27
C GLY A 167 -8.41 -6.13 -6.78
N THR A 168 -9.49 -6.53 -7.45
CA THR A 168 -10.88 -6.20 -7.11
C THR A 168 -11.57 -7.24 -6.22
N LYS A 169 -10.88 -8.34 -5.90
CA LYS A 169 -11.42 -9.46 -5.13
C LYS A 169 -10.60 -9.76 -3.87
N ALA A 170 -11.28 -10.18 -2.82
CA ALA A 170 -10.71 -10.77 -1.61
C ALA A 170 -11.39 -12.11 -1.31
N TYR A 171 -10.76 -12.97 -0.51
CA TYR A 171 -11.29 -14.28 -0.15
C TYR A 171 -11.25 -14.47 1.37
N PHE A 172 -12.39 -14.83 1.94
CA PHE A 172 -12.55 -15.16 3.35
C PHE A 172 -12.66 -16.67 3.47
N PHE A 173 -11.98 -17.26 4.45
CA PHE A 173 -11.92 -18.71 4.65
C PHE A 173 -12.54 -19.09 5.99
N LYS A 174 -13.30 -20.20 6.00
CA LYS A 174 -13.81 -20.81 7.23
C LYS A 174 -14.04 -22.31 7.00
N GLY A 175 -13.45 -23.15 7.84
CA GLY A 175 -13.47 -24.60 7.69
C GLY A 175 -12.84 -25.04 6.37
N ASP A 176 -13.64 -25.71 5.54
CA ASP A 176 -13.30 -26.14 4.19
C ASP A 176 -13.95 -25.28 3.10
N GLU A 177 -14.54 -24.14 3.47
CA GLU A 177 -15.24 -23.21 2.58
C GLU A 177 -14.48 -21.88 2.40
N TYR A 178 -14.77 -21.21 1.29
CA TYR A 178 -14.40 -19.82 1.06
C TYR A 178 -15.59 -18.98 0.61
N ARG A 179 -15.50 -17.66 0.84
CA ARG A 179 -16.36 -16.63 0.26
C ARG A 179 -15.52 -15.61 -0.47
N ARG A 180 -15.80 -15.36 -1.74
CA ARG A 180 -15.18 -14.28 -2.51
C ARG A 180 -15.96 -12.99 -2.26
N TYR A 181 -15.24 -11.96 -1.86
CA TYR A 181 -15.72 -10.61 -1.64
C TYR A 181 -15.32 -9.74 -2.81
N ASP A 182 -16.30 -9.10 -3.44
CA ASP A 182 -16.08 -8.11 -4.48
C ASP A 182 -15.95 -6.73 -3.85
N LEU A 183 -14.82 -6.07 -4.09
CA LEU A 183 -14.53 -4.76 -3.50
C LEU A 183 -15.38 -3.64 -4.12
N GLU A 184 -15.83 -3.78 -5.38
CA GLU A 184 -16.63 -2.74 -6.06
C GLU A 184 -18.07 -2.69 -5.55
N SER A 185 -18.71 -3.86 -5.45
CA SER A 185 -20.08 -3.99 -4.94
C SER A 185 -20.14 -4.12 -3.42
N ASP A 186 -18.97 -4.13 -2.76
CA ASP A 186 -18.79 -4.22 -1.31
C ASP A 186 -19.61 -5.35 -0.68
N ARG A 187 -19.48 -6.57 -1.24
CA ARG A 187 -20.21 -7.76 -0.78
C ARG A 187 -19.60 -9.05 -1.29
N VAL A 188 -19.97 -10.16 -0.63
CA VAL A 188 -19.75 -11.50 -1.15
C VAL A 188 -20.55 -11.72 -2.44
N ASP A 189 -19.85 -12.20 -3.47
CA ASP A 189 -20.41 -12.50 -4.79
C ASP A 189 -20.30 -13.98 -5.18
N GLU A 190 -19.48 -14.76 -4.48
CA GLU A 190 -19.27 -16.18 -4.72
C GLU A 190 -18.92 -16.92 -3.42
N SER A 191 -19.25 -18.21 -3.35
CA SER A 191 -18.87 -19.09 -2.25
C SER A 191 -18.61 -20.49 -2.79
N GLY A 192 -17.73 -21.23 -2.15
CA GLY A 192 -17.42 -22.59 -2.59
C GLY A 192 -16.49 -23.33 -1.63
N LEU A 193 -16.12 -24.55 -2.01
CA LEU A 193 -15.16 -25.35 -1.26
C LEU A 193 -13.73 -24.94 -1.62
N ILE A 194 -12.83 -24.93 -0.63
CA ILE A 194 -11.40 -24.63 -0.83
C ILE A 194 -10.76 -25.62 -1.81
N SER A 195 -11.24 -26.87 -1.86
CA SER A 195 -10.79 -27.89 -2.82
C SER A 195 -11.07 -27.53 -4.29
N GLN A 196 -11.97 -26.57 -4.53
CA GLN A 196 -12.37 -26.06 -5.84
C GLN A 196 -11.92 -24.62 -6.09
N LEU A 197 -11.15 -24.04 -5.16
CA LEU A 197 -10.72 -22.65 -5.22
C LEU A 197 -9.87 -22.40 -6.47
N VAL A 198 -10.31 -21.43 -7.27
CA VAL A 198 -9.53 -20.78 -8.32
C VAL A 198 -9.50 -19.29 -8.01
N LEU A 199 -8.31 -18.72 -7.93
CA LEU A 199 -8.16 -17.30 -7.61
C LEU A 199 -8.34 -16.44 -8.86
N ASP A 200 -8.91 -15.26 -8.69
CA ASP A 200 -9.02 -14.24 -9.70
C ASP A 200 -7.62 -13.75 -10.09
N LEU A 201 -7.45 -13.54 -11.40
CA LEU A 201 -6.13 -13.26 -11.96
C LEU A 201 -5.70 -11.84 -11.62
N VAL A 202 -4.45 -11.70 -11.19
CA VAL A 202 -3.81 -10.40 -10.99
C VAL A 202 -2.39 -10.41 -11.56
N PRO A 203 -1.84 -9.25 -11.94
CA PRO A 203 -0.45 -9.14 -12.38
C PRO A 203 0.54 -9.55 -11.28
N SER A 204 1.66 -10.18 -11.65
CA SER A 204 2.68 -10.66 -10.69
C SER A 204 3.30 -9.57 -9.81
N GLY A 205 3.32 -8.31 -10.28
CA GLY A 205 3.84 -7.16 -9.54
C GLY A 205 2.81 -6.36 -8.76
N ILE A 206 1.55 -6.80 -8.68
CA ILE A 206 0.45 -6.02 -8.07
C ILE A 206 0.69 -5.65 -6.61
N TRP A 207 1.53 -6.41 -5.89
CA TRP A 207 1.96 -6.14 -4.50
C TRP A 207 3.38 -5.59 -4.36
N THR A 208 4.12 -5.49 -5.47
CA THR A 208 5.47 -4.89 -5.47
C THR A 208 5.32 -3.38 -5.38
N ALA A 209 6.07 -2.74 -4.48
CA ALA A 209 6.10 -1.28 -4.33
C ALA A 209 6.47 -0.61 -5.66
N ALA A 210 5.92 0.59 -5.94
CA ALA A 210 6.09 1.24 -7.24
C ALA A 210 7.56 1.44 -7.63
N ARG A 211 8.43 1.82 -6.68
CA ARG A 211 9.89 1.92 -6.87
C ARG A 211 10.56 0.61 -7.32
N ASP A 212 10.03 -0.54 -6.90
CA ASP A 212 10.63 -1.87 -7.06
C ASP A 212 10.04 -2.65 -8.24
N LEU A 213 9.02 -2.10 -8.90
CA LEU A 213 8.42 -2.71 -10.08
C LEU A 213 9.44 -2.82 -11.22
N THR A 214 9.60 -4.03 -11.72
CA THR A 214 10.23 -4.21 -13.04
C THR A 214 9.34 -3.61 -14.12
N VAL A 215 9.95 -3.33 -15.28
CA VAL A 215 9.26 -2.89 -16.49
C VAL A 215 8.03 -3.74 -16.81
N ASN A 216 8.20 -5.08 -16.86
CA ASN A 216 7.14 -5.99 -17.27
C ASN A 216 6.01 -6.02 -16.25
N GLN A 217 6.36 -5.94 -14.97
CA GLN A 217 5.37 -5.82 -13.89
C GLN A 217 4.60 -4.51 -13.98
N ALA A 218 5.29 -3.38 -14.18
CA ALA A 218 4.65 -2.06 -14.31
C ALA A 218 3.67 -2.02 -15.50
N ASN A 219 4.08 -2.53 -16.66
CA ASN A 219 3.21 -2.62 -17.83
C ASN A 219 1.98 -3.51 -17.58
N SER A 220 2.19 -4.65 -16.92
CA SER A 220 1.09 -5.55 -16.57
C SER A 220 0.15 -4.86 -15.57
N VAL A 221 0.65 -4.33 -14.47
CA VAL A 221 -0.22 -3.65 -13.47
C VAL A 221 -0.96 -2.46 -14.09
N MET A 222 -0.30 -1.64 -14.90
CA MET A 222 -0.97 -0.51 -15.57
C MET A 222 -2.14 -0.97 -16.43
N GLY A 223 -1.95 -1.99 -17.27
CA GLY A 223 -3.06 -2.51 -18.05
C GLY A 223 -4.21 -3.00 -17.14
N TYR A 224 -3.91 -3.50 -15.94
CA TYR A 224 -4.92 -4.09 -15.02
C TYR A 224 -5.81 -3.03 -14.48
N LEU A 225 -5.20 -1.90 -14.16
CA LEU A 225 -5.92 -0.70 -13.81
C LEU A 225 -6.78 -0.22 -14.98
N ILE A 226 -6.30 -0.23 -16.22
CA ILE A 226 -7.08 0.21 -17.38
C ILE A 226 -8.29 -0.70 -17.64
N GLU A 227 -8.07 -2.03 -17.69
CA GLU A 227 -9.12 -3.01 -17.96
C GLU A 227 -10.21 -3.06 -16.88
N ASN A 228 -9.84 -2.74 -15.64
CA ASN A 228 -10.77 -2.65 -14.52
C ASN A 228 -11.29 -1.21 -14.28
N GLY A 229 -11.15 -0.32 -15.26
CA GLY A 229 -11.72 1.03 -15.22
C GLY A 229 -11.12 1.97 -14.16
N LYS A 230 -9.92 1.65 -13.65
CA LYS A 230 -9.21 2.41 -12.61
C LYS A 230 -8.34 3.54 -13.17
N SER A 231 -8.03 3.49 -14.47
CA SER A 231 -7.33 4.53 -15.20
C SER A 231 -7.70 4.47 -16.69
N THR A 232 -7.39 5.52 -17.46
CA THR A 232 -7.61 5.57 -18.91
C THR A 232 -6.43 6.26 -19.59
N LEU A 233 -6.00 5.76 -20.76
CA LEU A 233 -4.96 6.41 -21.57
C LEU A 233 -5.54 7.38 -22.59
N SER A 234 -4.74 8.36 -23.03
CA SER A 234 -5.09 9.26 -24.14
C SER A 234 -5.35 8.49 -25.43
N ALA A 235 -6.24 9.05 -26.26
CA ALA A 235 -6.48 8.54 -27.62
C ALA A 235 -5.22 8.62 -28.50
N THR A 236 -4.24 9.45 -28.15
CA THR A 236 -2.94 9.51 -28.82
C THR A 236 -2.02 8.33 -28.47
N GLN A 237 -2.42 7.49 -27.52
CA GLN A 237 -1.64 6.36 -27.02
C GLN A 237 -2.13 5.01 -27.56
N THR A 238 -2.44 4.96 -28.86
CA THR A 238 -3.01 3.78 -29.52
C THR A 238 -1.98 3.00 -30.35
N PRO A 239 -2.08 1.66 -30.42
CA PRO A 239 -3.08 0.81 -29.75
C PRO A 239 -2.60 0.13 -28.45
N TYR A 240 -3.38 0.28 -27.37
CA TYR A 240 -3.35 -0.66 -26.24
C TYR A 240 -4.03 -1.97 -26.66
N VAL A 241 -3.40 -3.13 -26.37
CA VAL A 241 -3.95 -4.47 -26.64
C VAL A 241 -3.86 -5.29 -25.35
N GLY A 242 -5.01 -5.75 -24.83
CA GLY A 242 -5.18 -6.21 -23.45
C GLY A 242 -4.93 -7.69 -23.13
N SER A 243 -5.19 -8.03 -21.86
CA SER A 243 -5.00 -9.27 -21.08
C SER A 243 -3.56 -9.57 -20.64
N TRP A 244 -2.97 -8.64 -19.88
CA TRP A 244 -1.67 -8.75 -19.19
C TRP A 244 -0.41 -9.03 -20.04
N LYS A 245 -0.44 -8.96 -21.38
CA LYS A 245 0.68 -9.45 -22.21
C LYS A 245 1.84 -8.48 -22.46
N THR A 246 3.01 -9.08 -22.22
CA THR A 246 4.34 -8.84 -22.76
C THR A 246 4.38 -8.99 -24.30
N GLY A 247 4.59 -7.90 -25.04
CA GLY A 247 4.77 -7.85 -26.51
C GLY A 247 4.14 -6.60 -27.14
N ILE A 248 4.92 -5.53 -27.33
CA ILE A 248 4.51 -4.11 -27.35
C ILE A 248 3.94 -3.60 -28.69
N THR A 249 2.86 -2.80 -28.62
CA THR A 249 2.58 -1.64 -29.50
C THR A 249 1.99 -0.43 -28.74
N SER A 250 2.54 -0.15 -27.55
CA SER A 250 2.52 1.10 -26.74
C SER A 250 2.07 0.83 -25.30
N PRO A 251 2.84 1.16 -24.23
CA PRO A 251 4.17 1.77 -24.11
C PRO A 251 5.28 0.77 -23.67
N SER A 252 6.53 1.07 -24.03
CA SER A 252 7.72 0.44 -23.44
C SER A 252 8.10 1.20 -22.15
N PRO A 253 9.01 0.69 -21.30
CA PRO A 253 9.54 1.47 -20.16
C PRO A 253 10.35 2.71 -20.57
N THR A 254 10.67 2.87 -21.86
CA THR A 254 11.24 4.11 -22.41
C THR A 254 10.17 5.00 -23.05
N THR A 255 8.92 4.53 -23.14
CA THR A 255 7.78 5.28 -23.65
C THR A 255 6.93 5.78 -22.50
N ARG A 256 6.69 7.08 -22.47
CA ARG A 256 5.91 7.75 -21.43
C ARG A 256 4.43 7.71 -21.77
N VAL A 257 3.57 7.73 -20.75
CA VAL A 257 2.13 7.63 -20.95
C VAL A 257 1.43 8.95 -20.72
N VAL A 258 0.35 9.15 -21.45
CA VAL A 258 -0.57 10.26 -21.25
C VAL A 258 -1.85 9.66 -20.67
N VAL A 259 -2.13 10.02 -19.43
CA VAL A 259 -3.35 9.59 -18.73
C VAL A 259 -4.48 10.52 -19.17
N LYS A 260 -5.56 9.93 -19.68
CA LYS A 260 -6.77 10.63 -20.10
C LYS A 260 -7.73 10.72 -18.96
N ARG A 261 -8.26 11.94 -18.79
CA ARG A 261 -8.90 12.40 -17.57
C ARG A 261 -7.83 12.41 -16.49
N ALA A 262 -7.67 13.53 -15.82
CA ALA A 262 -6.88 13.56 -14.61
C ALA A 262 -7.67 12.87 -13.47
N ASN A 263 -8.37 11.76 -13.72
CA ASN A 263 -9.11 11.00 -12.72
C ASN A 263 -8.52 9.60 -12.63
N ILE A 264 -8.00 9.24 -11.47
CA ILE A 264 -7.42 7.93 -11.19
C ILE A 264 -8.12 7.38 -9.95
N ASN A 265 -8.78 6.24 -10.10
CA ASN A 265 -9.59 5.62 -9.04
C ASN A 265 -10.59 6.60 -8.38
N GLY A 266 -11.27 7.42 -9.18
CA GLY A 266 -12.26 8.39 -8.68
C GLY A 266 -11.68 9.71 -8.18
N ILE A 267 -10.35 9.86 -8.04
CA ILE A 267 -9.71 11.09 -7.57
C ILE A 267 -9.24 11.95 -8.71
N ASN A 268 -9.59 13.24 -8.67
CA ASN A 268 -9.13 14.24 -9.63
C ASN A 268 -7.72 14.75 -9.28
N PHE A 269 -6.77 14.64 -10.18
CA PHE A 269 -5.41 15.19 -10.10
C PHE A 269 -5.38 16.55 -10.79
N ILE A 270 -5.28 17.61 -10.00
CA ILE A 270 -5.36 18.99 -10.47
C ILE A 270 -3.95 19.55 -10.59
N TYR A 271 -3.58 20.03 -11.79
CA TYR A 271 -2.31 20.71 -11.98
C TYR A 271 -2.41 22.14 -11.42
N LYS A 272 -1.64 22.42 -10.37
CA LYS A 272 -1.69 23.69 -9.63
C LYS A 272 -3.11 24.00 -9.18
N ASP A 273 -3.72 25.05 -9.75
CA ASP A 273 -5.10 25.47 -9.50
C ASP A 273 -5.97 25.36 -10.76
N ASP A 274 -5.47 24.69 -11.81
CA ASP A 274 -6.19 24.50 -13.07
C ASP A 274 -6.96 23.17 -13.08
N ALA A 275 -8.22 23.23 -12.63
CA ALA A 275 -9.14 22.10 -12.68
C ALA A 275 -9.65 21.77 -14.10
N THR A 276 -9.28 22.55 -15.12
CA THR A 276 -9.66 22.29 -16.52
C THR A 276 -8.71 21.32 -17.22
N ALA A 277 -7.55 21.03 -16.62
CA ALA A 277 -6.60 20.06 -17.13
C ALA A 277 -7.23 18.66 -17.19
N VAL A 278 -7.43 18.15 -18.41
CA VAL A 278 -8.03 16.83 -18.65
C VAL A 278 -7.00 15.73 -18.92
N LEU A 279 -5.71 16.05 -18.95
CA LEU A 279 -4.62 15.12 -19.22
C LEU A 279 -3.53 15.23 -18.16
N ILE A 280 -2.89 14.10 -17.86
CA ILE A 280 -1.58 14.08 -17.19
C ILE A 280 -0.58 13.54 -18.22
N ASN A 281 0.29 14.41 -18.71
CA ASN A 281 1.27 14.07 -19.75
C ASN A 281 2.50 13.43 -19.13
N ASN A 282 3.23 12.67 -19.97
CA ASN A 282 4.59 12.25 -19.69
C ASN A 282 4.75 11.49 -18.36
N VAL A 283 3.95 10.44 -18.13
CA VAL A 283 3.93 9.66 -16.87
C VAL A 283 4.67 8.32 -17.04
N ASP A 284 5.52 7.96 -16.09
CA ASP A 284 6.10 6.61 -15.99
C ASP A 284 5.03 5.64 -15.48
N GLN A 285 4.99 4.42 -16.01
CA GLN A 285 3.98 3.42 -15.65
C GLN A 285 4.00 3.12 -14.15
N ARG A 286 5.17 3.13 -13.52
CA ARG A 286 5.30 2.93 -12.07
C ARG A 286 4.72 4.10 -11.29
N MET A 287 4.90 5.34 -11.78
CA MET A 287 4.30 6.51 -11.17
C MET A 287 2.77 6.46 -11.29
N LEU A 288 2.22 6.10 -12.46
CA LEU A 288 0.76 5.90 -12.60
C LEU A 288 0.19 4.90 -11.57
N ILE A 289 0.90 3.80 -11.31
CA ILE A 289 0.52 2.82 -10.30
C ILE A 289 0.62 3.41 -8.89
N ALA A 290 1.66 4.21 -8.61
CA ALA A 290 1.77 4.95 -7.36
C ALA A 290 0.57 5.91 -7.18
N LEU A 291 0.19 6.69 -8.20
CA LEU A 291 -0.96 7.59 -8.12
C LEU A 291 -2.28 6.85 -7.85
N TYR A 292 -2.48 5.68 -8.48
CA TYR A 292 -3.62 4.80 -8.18
C TYR A 292 -3.64 4.34 -6.72
N ARG A 293 -2.48 3.90 -6.21
CA ARG A 293 -2.36 3.46 -4.81
C ARG A 293 -2.49 4.62 -3.83
N LEU A 294 -2.01 5.81 -4.17
CA LEU A 294 -2.19 7.03 -3.38
C LEU A 294 -3.68 7.35 -3.25
N ALA A 295 -4.43 7.33 -4.36
CA ALA A 295 -5.88 7.55 -4.36
C ALA A 295 -6.63 6.57 -3.44
N ARG A 296 -6.20 5.31 -3.38
CA ARG A 296 -6.73 4.31 -2.43
C ARG A 296 -6.31 4.61 -0.99
N TRP A 297 -5.06 5.00 -0.77
CA TRP A 297 -4.49 5.21 0.56
C TRP A 297 -5.13 6.40 1.26
N VAL A 298 -5.30 7.52 0.56
CA VAL A 298 -5.91 8.74 1.14
C VAL A 298 -7.41 8.59 1.38
N ASN A 299 -8.09 7.67 0.68
CA ASN A 299 -9.52 7.37 0.87
C ASN A 299 -9.77 6.09 1.70
N ALA A 300 -8.75 5.54 2.36
CA ALA A 300 -8.91 4.32 3.15
C ALA A 300 -9.79 4.53 4.40
N SER A 301 -9.91 5.77 4.84
CA SER A 301 -10.74 6.24 5.94
C SER A 301 -11.22 7.65 5.64
N LYS A 302 -12.24 8.12 6.37
CA LYS A 302 -12.64 9.53 6.31
C LYS A 302 -11.42 10.45 6.53
N PRO A 303 -11.40 11.64 5.90
CA PRO A 303 -12.45 12.21 5.05
C PRO A 303 -12.56 11.60 3.64
N ASP A 304 -13.65 11.93 2.93
CA ASP A 304 -13.85 11.54 1.53
C ASP A 304 -13.06 12.50 0.63
N ILE A 305 -11.96 12.02 0.07
CA ILE A 305 -11.08 12.79 -0.81
C ILE A 305 -11.67 12.82 -2.22
N GLN A 306 -11.64 13.98 -2.85
CA GLN A 306 -12.16 14.20 -4.20
C GLN A 306 -11.07 14.63 -5.17
N ALA A 307 -10.05 15.36 -4.68
CA ALA A 307 -8.97 15.83 -5.52
C ALA A 307 -7.61 15.84 -4.81
N ILE A 308 -6.56 15.66 -5.60
CA ILE A 308 -5.15 15.84 -5.24
C ILE A 308 -4.59 16.91 -6.17
N ARG A 309 -3.89 17.89 -5.60
CA ARG A 309 -3.21 18.95 -6.35
C ARG A 309 -1.73 18.63 -6.50
N HIS A 310 -1.15 18.98 -7.64
CA HIS A 310 0.28 18.78 -7.88
C HIS A 310 0.92 19.95 -8.65
N LEU A 311 2.21 20.21 -8.41
CA LEU A 311 3.00 21.19 -9.17
C LEU A 311 3.69 20.59 -10.40
N GLY A 312 3.72 19.26 -10.49
CA GLY A 312 4.25 18.53 -11.64
C GLY A 312 4.23 17.03 -11.39
N ILE A 313 3.86 16.26 -12.41
CA ILE A 313 4.05 14.78 -12.48
C ILE A 313 4.91 14.41 -13.71
N GLY A 314 5.02 15.35 -14.65
CA GLY A 314 5.48 15.24 -16.01
C GLY A 314 5.58 16.66 -16.56
N SER A 315 6.78 17.19 -16.80
CA SER A 315 6.98 18.56 -17.28
C SER A 315 7.95 18.59 -18.45
N GLU A 316 7.51 19.13 -19.59
CA GLU A 316 8.36 19.27 -20.79
C GLU A 316 9.39 20.40 -20.67
N SER A 317 9.29 21.25 -19.63
CA SER A 317 10.19 22.41 -19.45
C SER A 317 11.48 22.09 -18.71
N ASP A 318 11.54 20.97 -17.99
CA ASP A 318 12.69 20.61 -17.16
C ASP A 318 13.74 19.82 -17.97
N PRO A 319 15.01 19.76 -17.53
CA PRO A 319 16.04 19.01 -18.24
C PRO A 319 15.60 17.57 -18.55
N PRO A 320 15.98 16.95 -19.69
CA PRO A 320 15.59 15.57 -20.02
C PRO A 320 16.00 14.53 -18.97
N THR A 321 17.00 14.85 -18.16
CA THR A 321 17.53 14.04 -17.05
C THR A 321 16.69 14.17 -15.78
N ASP A 322 15.87 15.21 -15.67
CA ASP A 322 15.02 15.50 -14.52
C ASP A 322 13.95 14.43 -14.30
N SER A 323 13.66 14.16 -13.03
CA SER A 323 12.72 13.12 -12.62
C SER A 323 11.27 13.44 -13.01
N HIS A 324 10.88 14.72 -13.00
CA HIS A 324 9.58 15.19 -13.45
C HIS A 324 9.50 15.15 -14.96
N ASN A 325 10.53 15.58 -15.70
CA ASN A 325 10.53 15.39 -17.16
C ASN A 325 10.58 13.91 -17.58
N GLN A 326 10.93 13.00 -16.67
CA GLN A 326 10.85 11.57 -16.94
C GLN A 326 9.53 10.94 -16.47
N GLY A 327 8.61 11.71 -15.91
CA GLY A 327 7.33 11.17 -15.43
C GLY A 327 7.44 10.34 -14.17
N ARG A 328 8.58 10.41 -13.48
CA ARG A 328 8.93 9.54 -12.35
C ARG A 328 8.79 10.24 -11.00
N ALA A 329 8.45 11.51 -10.97
CA ALA A 329 8.24 12.27 -9.76
C ALA A 329 6.84 12.90 -9.73
N ILE A 330 6.35 13.16 -8.53
CA ILE A 330 5.20 14.01 -8.27
C ILE A 330 5.57 15.03 -7.20
N ASP A 331 5.26 16.29 -7.46
CA ASP A 331 5.24 17.34 -6.45
C ASP A 331 3.80 17.50 -5.97
N PHE A 332 3.42 16.76 -4.93
CA PHE A 332 2.11 16.87 -4.32
C PHE A 332 1.98 18.21 -3.61
N SER A 333 1.00 19.03 -3.93
CA SER A 333 0.85 20.38 -3.36
C SER A 333 -0.44 20.61 -2.59
N GLY A 334 -1.36 19.66 -2.60
CA GLY A 334 -2.59 19.79 -1.84
C GLY A 334 -3.56 18.63 -2.03
N ILE A 335 -4.62 18.66 -1.23
CA ILE A 335 -5.65 17.64 -1.18
C ILE A 335 -6.97 18.25 -0.73
N ASP A 336 -8.03 17.89 -1.44
CA ASP A 336 -9.35 18.47 -1.27
C ASP A 336 -10.40 17.36 -1.13
N GLY A 337 -11.46 17.64 -0.39
CA GLY A 337 -12.52 16.66 -0.18
C GLY A 337 -13.60 17.17 0.77
N THR A 338 -14.27 16.23 1.42
CA THR A 338 -15.32 16.53 2.39
C THR A 338 -15.14 15.79 3.70
N VAL A 339 -15.33 16.48 4.82
CA VAL A 339 -15.50 15.90 6.15
C VAL A 339 -16.97 16.09 6.53
N ASP A 340 -17.71 15.00 6.68
CA ASP A 340 -19.14 15.02 7.05
C ASP A 340 -19.98 15.99 6.18
N GLY A 341 -19.72 15.98 4.87
CA GLY A 341 -20.38 16.82 3.88
C GLY A 341 -19.86 18.26 3.77
N VAL A 342 -18.95 18.69 4.67
CA VAL A 342 -18.32 20.02 4.62
C VAL A 342 -17.04 19.95 3.79
N LEU A 343 -16.96 20.80 2.76
CA LEU A 343 -15.78 20.90 1.90
C LEU A 343 -14.57 21.40 2.68
N PHE A 344 -13.41 20.82 2.39
CA PHE A 344 -12.12 21.37 2.79
C PHE A 344 -11.17 21.43 1.59
N GLU A 345 -10.25 22.39 1.67
CA GLU A 345 -9.07 22.48 0.84
C GLU A 345 -7.86 22.47 1.77
N ARG A 346 -6.83 21.67 1.47
CA ARG A 346 -5.54 21.74 2.15
C ARG A 346 -4.41 21.85 1.13
N LYS A 347 -3.60 22.90 1.26
CA LYS A 347 -2.43 23.17 0.40
C LYS A 347 -1.16 23.08 1.23
N VAL A 348 -0.14 22.38 0.75
CA VAL A 348 1.13 22.20 1.47
C VAL A 348 1.75 23.56 1.78
N VAL A 349 1.80 24.48 0.81
CA VAL A 349 2.33 25.83 1.01
C VAL A 349 1.66 26.60 2.16
N ARG A 350 0.33 26.49 2.30
CA ARG A 350 -0.44 27.26 3.29
C ARG A 350 -0.50 26.57 4.64
N ASP A 351 -0.75 25.27 4.62
CA ASP A 351 -1.13 24.49 5.80
C ASP A 351 0.03 23.69 6.40
N TRP A 352 1.20 23.72 5.74
CA TRP A 352 2.46 23.14 6.24
C TRP A 352 3.64 24.11 6.07
N GLY A 353 4.05 24.46 4.85
CA GLY A 353 5.37 25.03 4.60
C GLY A 353 5.57 26.51 4.94
N ASN A 354 4.59 27.38 4.67
CA ASN A 354 4.69 28.79 5.08
C ASN A 354 4.14 29.04 6.49
N LYS A 355 3.98 27.99 7.30
CA LYS A 355 3.59 28.18 8.70
C LYS A 355 4.71 28.91 9.45
N PRO A 356 4.37 29.86 10.33
CA PRO A 356 5.36 30.56 11.11
C PRO A 356 6.16 29.57 11.96
N VAL A 357 7.47 29.79 12.04
CA VAL A 357 8.35 29.01 12.93
C VAL A 357 7.86 29.20 14.36
N ILE A 358 7.37 28.13 14.97
CA ILE A 358 7.01 28.14 16.39
C ILE A 358 8.32 28.07 17.18
N SER A 359 8.54 29.04 18.08
CA SER A 359 9.74 29.07 18.90
C SER A 359 9.85 27.78 19.73
N GLY A 360 10.95 27.04 19.54
CA GLY A 360 11.21 25.79 20.25
C GLY A 360 10.63 24.51 19.62
N VAL A 361 9.99 24.59 18.44
CA VAL A 361 9.46 23.41 17.73
C VAL A 361 10.37 23.03 16.57
N SER A 362 10.64 21.73 16.41
CA SER A 362 11.47 21.17 15.34
C SER A 362 10.77 21.01 13.98
N LEU A 363 9.42 20.93 13.96
CA LEU A 363 8.58 20.68 12.78
C LEU A 363 7.44 21.70 12.66
N TRP A 364 7.08 22.08 11.44
CA TRP A 364 5.94 22.96 11.13
C TRP A 364 4.60 22.23 11.04
N LEU A 365 4.60 20.94 10.71
CA LEU A 365 3.37 20.13 10.70
C LEU A 365 2.98 19.72 12.12
N ASP A 366 2.05 20.46 12.71
CA ASP A 366 1.61 20.27 14.10
C ASP A 366 0.18 19.69 14.19
N PRO A 367 -0.03 18.53 14.85
CA PRO A 367 -1.36 17.96 15.06
C PRO A 367 -2.28 18.79 15.94
N VAL A 368 -1.76 19.69 16.78
CA VAL A 368 -2.58 20.56 17.65
C VAL A 368 -3.13 21.75 16.87
N ALA A 369 -2.30 22.36 16.02
CA ALA A 369 -2.69 23.54 15.24
C ALA A 369 -3.70 23.23 14.12
N ASP A 370 -3.51 22.13 13.38
CA ASP A 370 -4.46 21.68 12.36
C ASP A 370 -4.43 20.15 12.25
N PRO A 371 -5.26 19.44 13.07
CA PRO A 371 -5.31 17.99 13.08
C PRO A 371 -5.63 17.37 11.71
N LEU A 372 -6.44 18.07 10.91
CA LEU A 372 -6.84 17.59 9.58
C LEU A 372 -5.66 17.67 8.61
N ALA A 373 -4.97 18.82 8.52
CA ALA A 373 -3.78 18.95 7.68
C ALA A 373 -2.67 17.98 8.11
N TYR A 374 -2.43 17.86 9.41
CA TYR A 374 -1.48 16.89 9.96
C TYR A 374 -1.81 15.47 9.50
N SER A 375 -3.07 15.05 9.69
CA SER A 375 -3.48 13.70 9.32
C SER A 375 -3.30 13.44 7.82
N LEU A 376 -3.79 14.36 6.97
CA LEU A 376 -3.76 14.20 5.52
C LEU A 376 -2.33 14.19 4.97
N PHE A 377 -1.50 15.15 5.36
CA PHE A 377 -0.13 15.24 4.85
C PHE A 377 0.78 14.15 5.40
N GLN A 378 0.55 13.69 6.65
CA GLN A 378 1.29 12.53 7.15
C GLN A 378 0.90 11.24 6.43
N THR A 379 -0.37 11.07 6.07
CA THR A 379 -0.82 9.96 5.20
C THR A 379 -0.13 9.99 3.84
N VAL A 380 -0.05 11.15 3.19
CA VAL A 380 0.63 11.31 1.88
C VAL A 380 2.13 11.07 2.01
N PHE A 381 2.78 11.65 3.03
CA PHE A 381 4.20 11.40 3.32
C PHE A 381 4.46 9.91 3.52
N ARG A 382 3.67 9.23 4.37
CA ARG A 382 3.86 7.80 4.64
C ARG A 382 3.67 6.97 3.37
N PHE A 383 2.64 7.26 2.57
CA PHE A 383 2.46 6.65 1.26
C PHE A 383 3.76 6.75 0.43
N GLY A 384 4.32 7.96 0.33
CA GLY A 384 5.58 8.22 -0.36
C GLY A 384 6.69 7.32 0.15
N THR A 385 6.86 7.20 1.46
CA THR A 385 7.90 6.31 2.02
C THR A 385 7.68 4.83 1.68
N PHE A 386 6.43 4.37 1.56
CA PHE A 386 6.11 2.97 1.29
C PHE A 386 6.18 2.58 -0.18
N GLU A 387 5.88 3.49 -1.10
CA GLU A 387 5.75 3.22 -2.54
C GLU A 387 6.86 3.84 -3.40
N CYS A 388 7.44 4.96 -2.96
CA CYS A 388 8.49 5.71 -3.65
C CYS A 388 9.87 5.48 -3.01
N GLU A 389 10.92 6.04 -3.60
CA GLU A 389 12.25 6.08 -2.97
C GLU A 389 12.15 6.85 -1.64
N CYS A 390 12.79 6.34 -0.58
CA CYS A 390 12.67 6.91 0.76
C CYS A 390 14.04 7.17 1.40
N ASN A 391 14.76 6.12 1.78
CA ASN A 391 16.05 6.20 2.48
C ASN A 391 17.18 5.51 1.74
N GLY A 392 16.90 5.04 0.53
CA GLY A 392 17.86 4.52 -0.42
C GLY A 392 17.26 4.58 -1.81
N ILE A 393 18.00 4.07 -2.79
CA ILE A 393 17.55 3.97 -4.18
C ILE A 393 17.40 2.50 -4.54
N GLY A 394 16.23 2.10 -5.05
CA GLY A 394 15.91 0.73 -5.40
C GLY A 394 16.12 -0.23 -4.23
N SER A 395 16.96 -1.25 -4.42
CA SER A 395 17.24 -2.28 -3.40
C SER A 395 17.99 -1.79 -2.16
N ALA A 396 18.48 -0.54 -2.17
CA ALA A 396 19.09 0.10 -1.01
C ALA A 396 18.06 0.69 -0.04
N ASN A 397 16.76 0.76 -0.37
CA ASN A 397 15.74 1.13 0.62
C ASN A 397 15.69 0.07 1.74
N ARG A 398 15.73 0.51 3.00
CA ARG A 398 15.75 -0.35 4.18
C ARG A 398 14.69 0.05 5.19
N CYS A 399 14.03 -0.93 5.80
CA CYS A 399 13.14 -0.68 6.93
C CYS A 399 14.01 -0.32 8.16
N PRO A 400 13.61 0.61 9.03
CA PRO A 400 12.36 1.39 8.98
C PRO A 400 12.38 2.50 7.91
N PRO A 401 11.22 2.86 7.34
CA PRO A 401 11.11 4.07 6.53
C PRO A 401 11.43 5.32 7.36
N LYS A 402 11.74 6.42 6.66
CA LYS A 402 11.95 7.73 7.29
C LYS A 402 10.65 8.28 7.88
N ASP A 403 10.79 9.06 8.94
CA ASP A 403 9.73 9.90 9.49
C ASP A 403 9.90 11.36 9.08
N ILE A 404 8.83 12.14 9.19
CA ILE A 404 8.86 13.59 8.98
C ILE A 404 9.87 14.20 9.96
N GLY A 405 10.84 14.94 9.43
CA GLY A 405 11.88 15.55 10.23
C GLY A 405 13.12 14.70 10.44
N ASP A 406 13.19 13.50 9.85
CA ASP A 406 14.46 12.78 9.76
C ASP A 406 15.43 13.49 8.80
N VAL A 407 16.73 13.30 9.06
CA VAL A 407 17.79 13.85 8.21
C VAL A 407 17.81 13.18 6.84
N GLY A 408 17.71 13.95 5.77
CA GLY A 408 17.82 13.50 4.40
C GLY A 408 16.73 12.52 3.93
N GLY A 409 16.81 12.11 2.68
CA GLY A 409 15.90 11.13 2.07
C GLY A 409 15.49 11.54 0.66
N PHE A 410 14.53 10.80 0.11
CA PHE A 410 14.02 11.03 -1.25
C PHE A 410 12.54 11.46 -1.28
N VAL A 411 11.87 11.42 -0.12
CA VAL A 411 10.57 12.09 0.08
C VAL A 411 10.88 13.44 0.73
N ILE A 412 10.89 14.50 -0.07
CA ILE A 412 11.27 15.85 0.36
C ILE A 412 10.00 16.64 0.67
N HIS A 413 10.00 17.40 1.76
CA HIS A 413 8.82 18.08 2.28
C HIS A 413 9.23 19.36 3.04
N PRO A 414 8.28 20.19 3.50
CA PRO A 414 8.62 21.48 4.13
C PRO A 414 9.37 21.40 5.46
N ASP A 415 9.39 20.23 6.11
CA ASP A 415 10.15 19.93 7.33
C ASP A 415 11.39 19.07 7.05
N TYR A 416 11.81 18.97 5.78
CA TYR A 416 13.02 18.25 5.40
C TYR A 416 14.24 18.87 6.06
N ILE A 417 15.15 18.03 6.56
CA ILE A 417 16.44 18.48 7.07
C ILE A 417 17.49 18.31 5.97
N ASP A 418 17.96 19.45 5.47
CA ASP A 418 19.02 19.58 4.47
C ASP A 418 20.31 18.87 4.91
N VAL A 419 21.01 18.25 3.95
CA VAL A 419 22.26 17.52 4.17
C VAL A 419 23.31 18.09 3.22
N LEU A 420 24.48 18.48 3.74
CA LEU A 420 25.62 18.90 2.92
C LEU A 420 25.38 20.16 2.04
N GLY A 421 24.77 21.21 2.60
CA GLY A 421 24.69 22.53 1.96
C GLY A 421 23.71 22.61 0.79
N ASP A 422 22.86 21.60 0.61
CA ASP A 422 21.67 21.73 -0.20
C ASP A 422 20.64 22.65 0.50
N ASN A 423 19.75 23.25 -0.29
CA ASN A 423 18.70 24.15 0.19
C ASN A 423 17.32 23.57 -0.17
N LEU A 424 17.22 22.23 -0.12
CA LEU A 424 16.08 21.48 -0.63
C LEU A 424 14.83 21.83 0.16
N ARG A 425 14.93 21.99 1.49
CA ARG A 425 13.81 22.42 2.31
C ARG A 425 13.15 23.68 1.74
N SER A 426 13.95 24.69 1.37
CA SER A 426 13.42 25.95 0.82
C SER A 426 12.74 25.77 -0.54
N HIS A 427 13.27 24.89 -1.39
CA HIS A 427 12.71 24.60 -2.71
C HIS A 427 11.43 23.75 -2.65
N HIS A 428 11.18 23.09 -1.51
CA HIS A 428 10.06 22.17 -1.30
C HIS A 428 9.11 22.68 -0.21
N GLN A 429 9.04 23.99 0.01
CA GLN A 429 8.10 24.58 0.99
C GLN A 429 6.64 24.45 0.55
N ASP A 430 6.37 24.36 -0.76
CA ASP A 430 5.02 24.36 -1.31
C ASP A 430 4.51 22.98 -1.73
N HIS A 431 5.31 21.92 -1.55
CA HIS A 431 4.95 20.56 -1.96
C HIS A 431 5.68 19.45 -1.19
N ILE A 432 5.20 18.22 -1.37
CA ILE A 432 5.88 16.98 -1.01
C ILE A 432 6.36 16.34 -2.31
N HIS A 433 7.67 16.24 -2.49
CA HIS A 433 8.27 15.56 -3.63
C HIS A 433 8.38 14.06 -3.35
N MET A 434 7.93 13.24 -4.30
CA MET A 434 8.02 11.78 -4.24
C MET A 434 8.43 11.24 -5.61
N GLN A 435 9.39 10.32 -5.67
CA GLN A 435 9.89 9.79 -6.95
C GLN A 435 10.09 8.27 -6.99
N VAL A 436 10.04 7.68 -8.18
CA VAL A 436 10.29 6.25 -8.43
C VAL A 436 11.56 6.02 -9.27
N GLY A 437 12.55 5.35 -8.66
CA GLY A 437 13.87 5.12 -9.26
C GLY A 437 14.83 6.30 -9.06
N ALA A 438 16.11 6.06 -9.35
CA ALA A 438 17.17 7.06 -9.21
C ALA A 438 16.92 8.31 -10.07
N THR A 439 17.22 9.49 -9.54
CA THR A 439 17.49 10.69 -10.35
C THR A 439 18.66 10.37 -11.27
N ARG A 440 18.43 10.36 -12.59
CA ARG A 440 19.50 10.10 -13.56
C ARG A 440 20.16 11.45 -13.81
N ILE A 441 21.37 11.65 -13.32
CA ILE A 441 22.15 12.87 -13.58
C ILE A 441 22.58 12.89 -15.05
#